data_AF-A0A1H7BD32-F1
#
_entry.id   AF-A0A1H7BD32-F1
#
_cell.length_a   1.000
_cell.length_b   1.000
_cell.length_c   1.000
_cell.angle_alpha   90.00
_cell.angle_beta   90.00
_cell.angle_gamma   90.00
#
_symmetry.space_group_name_H-M   'P 1'
#
loop_
_entity.id
_entity.type
_entity.pdbx_description
1 polymer ?
#
loop_
_entity_poly.entity_id
_entity_poly.type
_entity_poly.pdbx_seq_one_letter_code
_entity_poly.pdbx_strand_id
1 'polypeptide(L)'
;MRAFVRSVLFGAIAGAAPFLLMSTMLVLIGLPRALTDSREFAAMLMLWTAPLAVALPIVTCGSIFIGLPVAAMLRRRGAENAISYGSIGAASGGVLTAALVFVLEVFDGYWLTLLGAIAGAVTALTWWRSRSRYGDASGKRLSKH
;
A
#
# COMPACT_ATOMS: atom_id res chain seq x y z
N MET A 1 -9.95 -5.03 -12.83
CA MET A 1 -8.49 -4.98 -12.56
C MET A 1 -7.95 -3.57 -12.29
N ARG A 2 -8.31 -2.52 -13.04
CA ARG A 2 -7.80 -1.15 -12.80
C ARG A 2 -7.98 -0.63 -11.36
N ALA A 3 -9.13 -0.91 -10.73
CA ALA A 3 -9.37 -0.53 -9.33
C ALA A 3 -8.41 -1.21 -8.34
N PHE A 4 -8.00 -2.46 -8.61
CA PHE A 4 -7.09 -3.24 -7.77
C PHE A 4 -5.68 -2.68 -7.83
N VAL A 5 -5.19 -2.48 -9.06
CA VAL A 5 -3.87 -1.90 -9.30
C VAL A 5 -3.78 -0.52 -8.64
N ARG A 6 -4.83 0.30 -8.77
CA ARG A 6 -4.89 1.61 -8.13
C ARG A 6 -4.81 1.49 -6.60
N SER A 7 -5.61 0.62 -5.96
CA SER A 7 -5.56 0.47 -4.50
C SER A 7 -4.21 -0.02 -3.99
N VAL A 8 -3.56 -0.93 -4.72
CA VAL A 8 -2.23 -1.44 -4.38
C VAL A 8 -1.19 -0.32 -4.49
N LEU A 9 -1.22 0.46 -5.58
CA LEU A 9 -0.30 1.59 -5.77
C LEU A 9 -0.45 2.65 -4.67
N PHE A 10 -1.68 3.05 -4.34
CA PHE A 10 -1.91 4.03 -3.26
C PHE A 10 -1.44 3.52 -1.90
N GLY A 11 -1.65 2.23 -1.61
CA GLY A 11 -1.13 1.62 -0.38
C GLY A 11 0.39 1.54 -0.34
N ALA A 12 1.02 1.11 -1.44
CA ALA A 12 2.48 1.03 -1.55
C ALA A 12 3.12 2.41 -1.40
N ILE A 13 2.54 3.44 -2.04
CA ILE A 13 2.99 4.82 -1.89
C ILE A 13 2.81 5.30 -0.44
N ALA A 14 1.66 5.04 0.18
CA ALA A 14 1.41 5.44 1.56
C ALA A 14 2.39 4.78 2.56
N GLY A 15 2.67 3.49 2.38
CA GLY A 15 3.65 2.76 3.21
C GLY A 15 5.10 3.20 2.96
N ALA A 16 5.44 3.52 1.70
CA ALA A 16 6.77 3.97 1.32
C ALA A 16 6.99 5.47 1.54
N ALA A 17 5.95 6.27 1.78
CA ALA A 17 6.03 7.73 1.80
C ALA A 17 7.10 8.30 2.75
N PRO A 18 7.22 7.84 4.02
CA PRO A 18 8.26 8.37 4.92
C PRO A 18 9.68 8.10 4.37
N PHE A 19 9.90 6.91 3.82
CA PHE A 19 11.18 6.53 3.24
C PHE A 19 11.47 7.24 1.93
N LEU A 20 10.45 7.45 1.09
CA LEU A 20 10.59 8.22 -0.15
C LEU A 20 10.94 9.68 0.14
N LEU A 21 10.37 10.28 1.19
CA LEU A 21 10.72 11.63 1.61
C LEU A 21 12.19 11.71 2.07
N MET A 22 12.62 10.76 2.91
CA MET A 22 14.03 10.69 3.33
C MET A 22 14.99 10.41 2.18
N SER A 23 14.67 9.44 1.30
CA SER A 23 15.54 9.11 0.18
C SER A 23 15.61 10.24 -0.82
N THR A 24 14.50 10.96 -1.07
CA THR A 24 14.50 12.16 -1.92
C THR A 24 15.41 13.25 -1.33
N MET A 25 15.36 13.50 -0.02
CA MET A 25 16.27 14.44 0.65
C MET A 25 17.74 14.04 0.48
N LEU A 26 18.07 12.76 0.67
CA LEU A 26 19.44 12.25 0.50
C LEU A 26 19.93 12.38 -0.95
N VAL A 27 19.06 12.09 -1.92
CA VAL A 27 19.37 12.23 -3.35
C VAL A 27 19.62 13.70 -3.71
N LEU A 28 18.84 14.63 -3.16
CA LEU A 28 19.05 16.06 -3.40
C LEU A 28 20.40 16.55 -2.86
N ILE A 29 20.82 16.07 -1.69
CA ILE A 29 22.13 16.39 -1.10
C ILE A 29 23.27 15.78 -1.95
N GLY A 30 23.06 14.56 -2.46
CA GLY A 30 24.04 13.86 -3.28
C GLY A 30 24.13 14.34 -4.74
N LEU A 31 23.11 15.04 -5.23
CA LEU A 31 22.95 15.39 -6.65
C LEU A 31 24.22 15.97 -7.31
N PRO A 32 24.98 16.89 -6.68
CA PRO A 32 26.20 17.42 -7.30
C PRO A 32 27.25 16.36 -7.62
N ARG A 33 27.36 15.32 -6.78
CA ARG A 33 28.28 14.20 -6.98
C ARG A 33 27.79 13.27 -8.09
N ALA A 34 26.48 12.99 -8.10
CA ALA A 34 25.86 12.15 -9.12
C ALA A 34 25.88 12.74 -10.53
N LEU A 35 25.90 14.07 -10.67
CA LEU A 35 26.07 14.69 -11.99
C LEU A 35 27.49 14.53 -12.55
N THR A 36 28.46 14.21 -11.70
CA THR A 36 29.88 14.10 -12.07
C THR A 36 30.31 12.64 -12.28
N ASP A 37 29.71 11.70 -11.55
CA ASP A 37 30.01 10.26 -11.62
C ASP A 37 28.75 9.44 -11.92
N SER A 38 28.78 8.67 -13.01
CA SER A 38 27.67 7.82 -13.45
C SER A 38 27.37 6.67 -12.49
N ARG A 39 28.35 6.20 -11.71
CA ARG A 39 28.13 5.17 -10.68
C ARG A 39 27.34 5.72 -9.51
N GLU A 40 27.65 6.94 -9.08
CA GLU A 40 26.92 7.64 -8.02
C GLU A 40 25.49 7.94 -8.44
N PHE A 41 25.28 8.28 -9.72
CA PHE A 41 23.92 8.46 -10.27
C PHE A 41 23.08 7.18 -10.19
N ALA A 42 23.65 6.04 -10.58
CA ALA A 42 22.97 4.75 -10.49
C ALA A 42 22.63 4.38 -9.03
N ALA A 43 23.56 4.62 -8.10
CA ALA A 43 23.34 4.39 -6.67
C ALA A 43 22.20 5.26 -6.12
N MET A 44 22.11 6.53 -6.53
CA MET A 44 21.01 7.42 -6.12
C MET A 44 19.65 7.01 -6.67
N LEU A 45 19.60 6.54 -7.92
CA LEU A 45 18.37 6.00 -8.49
C LEU A 45 17.92 4.73 -7.75
N MET A 46 18.84 3.83 -7.41
CA MET A 46 18.54 2.66 -6.60
C MET A 46 18.03 3.07 -5.21
N LEU A 47 18.69 4.02 -4.55
CA LEU A 47 18.29 4.51 -3.23
C LEU A 47 16.88 5.14 -3.26
N TRP A 48 16.58 5.92 -4.30
CA TRP A 48 15.28 6.57 -4.45
C TRP A 48 14.15 5.58 -4.69
N THR A 49 14.39 4.55 -5.51
CA THR A 49 13.38 3.58 -5.92
C THR A 49 13.24 2.39 -4.97
N ALA A 50 14.25 2.10 -4.15
CA ALA A 50 14.26 0.96 -3.23
C ALA A 50 13.04 0.86 -2.30
N PRO A 51 12.56 1.94 -1.65
CA PRO A 51 11.38 1.85 -0.78
C PRO A 51 10.14 1.39 -1.52
N LEU A 52 9.95 1.87 -2.76
CA LEU A 52 8.81 1.48 -3.58
C LEU A 52 8.95 0.05 -4.09
N ALA A 53 10.17 -0.35 -4.49
CA ALA A 53 10.47 -1.70 -4.95
C ALA A 53 10.21 -2.76 -3.87
N VAL A 54 10.38 -2.42 -2.58
CA VAL A 54 10.04 -3.29 -1.44
C VAL A 54 8.56 -3.22 -1.09
N ALA A 55 7.96 -2.03 -1.04
CA ALA A 55 6.57 -1.85 -0.63
C ALA A 55 5.57 -2.49 -1.62
N LEU A 56 5.83 -2.37 -2.93
CA LEU A 56 4.94 -2.92 -3.97
C LEU A 56 4.66 -4.41 -3.83
N PRO A 57 5.67 -5.31 -3.80
CA PRO A 57 5.43 -6.74 -3.68
C PRO A 57 4.74 -7.11 -2.36
N ILE A 58 5.11 -6.47 -1.25
CA ILE A 58 4.49 -6.72 0.06
C ILE A 58 3.00 -6.39 0.01
N VAL A 59 2.64 -5.18 -0.43
CA VAL A 59 1.24 -4.75 -0.51
C VAL A 59 0.46 -5.58 -1.53
N THR A 60 1.09 -5.96 -2.65
CA THR A 60 0.46 -6.80 -3.67
C THR A 60 0.15 -8.19 -3.12
N CYS A 61 1.14 -8.86 -2.51
CA CYS A 61 0.96 -10.17 -1.90
C CYS A 61 -0.09 -10.12 -0.77
N GLY A 62 0.00 -9.15 0.14
CA GLY A 62 -1.01 -8.96 1.20
C GLY A 62 -2.41 -8.75 0.63
N SER A 63 -2.54 -7.98 -0.45
CA SER A 63 -3.83 -7.76 -1.10
C SER A 63 -4.38 -9.01 -1.77
N ILE A 64 -3.52 -9.86 -2.35
CA ILE A 64 -3.93 -11.11 -3.00
C ILE A 64 -4.34 -12.15 -1.95
N PHE A 65 -3.49 -12.38 -0.96
CA PHE A 65 -3.68 -13.46 0.02
C PHE A 65 -4.66 -13.11 1.15
N ILE A 66 -4.77 -11.83 1.50
CA ILE A 66 -5.64 -11.38 2.60
C ILE A 66 -6.75 -10.48 2.07
N GLY A 67 -6.41 -9.46 1.29
CA GLY A 67 -7.36 -8.44 0.83
C GLY A 67 -8.52 -8.99 0.00
N LEU A 68 -8.25 -9.82 -1.01
CA LEU A 68 -9.27 -10.40 -1.88
C LEU A 68 -10.20 -11.37 -1.13
N PRO A 69 -9.70 -12.35 -0.34
CA PRO A 69 -10.55 -13.20 0.49
C PRO A 69 -11.41 -12.43 1.48
N VAL A 70 -10.83 -11.44 2.17
CA VAL A 70 -11.56 -10.59 3.12
C VAL A 70 -12.66 -9.81 2.42
N ALA A 71 -12.37 -9.19 1.27
CA ALA A 71 -13.36 -8.46 0.49
C ALA A 71 -14.51 -9.38 0.03
N ALA A 72 -14.20 -10.61 -0.40
CA ALA A 72 -15.21 -11.60 -0.76
C ALA A 72 -16.06 -12.03 0.44
N MET A 73 -15.45 -12.20 1.62
CA MET A 73 -16.15 -12.57 2.85
C MET A 73 -17.09 -11.45 3.32
N LEU A 74 -16.62 -10.20 3.36
CA LEU A 74 -17.43 -9.03 3.73
C LEU A 74 -18.64 -8.87 2.82
N ARG A 75 -18.44 -9.10 1.52
CA ARG A 75 -19.52 -9.10 0.52
C ARG A 75 -20.59 -10.13 0.83
N ARG A 76 -20.19 -11.36 1.12
CA ARG A 76 -21.14 -12.46 1.42
C ARG A 76 -21.96 -12.20 2.68
N ARG A 77 -21.41 -11.44 3.64
CA ARG A 77 -22.09 -11.09 4.90
C ARG A 77 -22.92 -9.81 4.86
N GLY A 78 -22.93 -9.08 3.73
CA GLY A 78 -23.60 -7.77 3.64
C GLY A 78 -23.00 -6.69 4.55
N ALA A 79 -21.83 -6.93 5.16
CA ALA A 79 -21.16 -6.04 6.10
C ALA A 79 -20.20 -5.06 5.40
N GLU A 80 -20.52 -4.68 4.17
CA GLU A 80 -19.69 -3.82 3.35
C GLU A 80 -19.78 -2.37 3.84
N ASN A 81 -18.85 -1.97 4.72
CA ASN A 81 -18.72 -0.58 5.15
C ASN A 81 -17.25 -0.12 5.14
N ALA A 82 -17.03 1.19 5.01
CA ALA A 82 -15.69 1.77 4.95
C ALA A 82 -14.84 1.44 6.19
N ILE A 83 -15.47 1.42 7.36
CA ILE A 83 -14.81 1.20 8.66
C ILE A 83 -14.25 -0.23 8.73
N SER A 84 -14.99 -1.25 8.31
CA SER A 84 -14.56 -2.65 8.35
C SER A 84 -13.43 -2.91 7.36
N TYR A 85 -13.51 -2.33 6.15
CA TYR A 85 -12.39 -2.39 5.20
C TYR A 85 -11.14 -1.72 5.78
N GLY A 86 -11.29 -0.50 6.33
CA GLY A 86 -10.18 0.23 6.92
C GLY A 86 -9.54 -0.49 8.12
N SER A 87 -10.35 -0.99 9.06
CA SER A 87 -9.86 -1.65 10.28
C SER A 87 -9.22 -3.00 9.98
N ILE A 88 -9.83 -3.82 9.11
CA ILE A 88 -9.24 -5.11 8.72
C ILE A 88 -7.98 -4.87 7.87
N GLY A 89 -8.00 -3.87 6.98
CA GLY A 89 -6.82 -3.46 6.23
C GLY A 89 -5.68 -3.03 7.15
N ALA A 90 -5.97 -2.23 8.18
CA ALA A 90 -4.99 -1.80 9.16
C ALA A 90 -4.42 -2.98 9.97
N ALA A 91 -5.30 -3.84 10.51
CA ALA A 91 -4.89 -4.99 11.29
C ALA A 91 -4.04 -5.97 10.47
N SER A 92 -4.50 -6.34 9.27
CA SER A 92 -3.77 -7.25 8.39
C SER A 92 -2.44 -6.69 7.91
N GLY A 93 -2.39 -5.40 7.54
CA GLY A 93 -1.15 -4.74 7.16
C GLY A 93 -0.15 -4.68 8.32
N GLY A 94 -0.60 -4.33 9.52
CA GLY A 94 0.26 -4.30 10.70
C GLY A 94 0.79 -5.68 11.08
N VAL A 95 -0.06 -6.70 11.08
CA VAL A 95 0.33 -8.08 11.39
C VAL A 95 1.31 -8.63 10.34
N LEU A 96 1.07 -8.39 9.06
CA LEU A 96 1.95 -8.85 7.99
C LEU A 96 3.35 -8.22 8.11
N THR A 97 3.41 -6.91 8.37
CA THR A 97 4.68 -6.23 8.58
C THR A 97 5.36 -6.65 9.87
N ALA A 98 4.62 -6.89 10.95
CA ALA A 98 5.17 -7.42 12.20
C ALA A 98 5.81 -8.80 11.99
N ALA A 99 5.13 -9.68 11.25
CA ALA A 99 5.67 -11.00 10.90
C ALA A 99 6.95 -10.88 10.07
N LEU A 100 7.00 -9.96 9.09
CA LEU A 100 8.22 -9.71 8.31
C LEU A 100 9.37 -9.19 9.17
N VAL A 101 9.12 -8.23 10.06
CA VAL A 101 10.12 -7.67 10.98
C VAL A 101 10.68 -8.76 11.89
N PHE A 102 9.81 -9.65 12.40
CA PHE A 102 10.20 -10.78 13.22
C PHE A 102 11.06 -11.79 12.46
N VAL A 103 10.66 -12.18 11.24
CA VAL A 103 11.40 -13.13 10.40
C VAL A 103 12.75 -12.58 9.94
N LEU A 104 12.85 -11.28 9.69
CA LEU A 104 14.08 -10.61 9.29
C LEU A 104 14.96 -10.19 10.48
N GLU A 105 14.54 -10.50 11.70
CA GLU A 105 15.26 -10.17 12.95
C GLU A 105 15.65 -8.69 13.09
N VAL A 106 14.78 -7.78 12.61
CA VAL A 106 15.01 -6.33 12.69
C VAL A 106 14.41 -5.79 13.99
N PHE A 107 15.15 -5.92 15.10
CA PHE A 107 14.64 -5.60 16.45
C PHE A 107 14.17 -4.14 16.63
N ASP A 108 14.77 -3.18 15.94
CA ASP A 108 14.35 -1.76 15.97
C ASP A 108 13.23 -1.44 14.95
N GLY A 109 12.78 -2.43 14.19
CA GLY A 109 11.82 -2.30 13.10
C GLY A 109 10.35 -2.25 13.52
N TYR A 110 10.03 -2.27 14.82
CA TYR A 110 8.65 -2.36 15.30
C TYR A 110 7.75 -1.21 14.81
N TRP A 111 8.31 -0.02 14.59
CA TRP A 111 7.57 1.12 14.03
C TRP A 111 7.10 0.89 12.58
N LEU A 112 7.73 -0.04 11.85
CA LEU A 112 7.30 -0.44 10.51
C LEU A 112 5.92 -1.09 10.54
N THR A 113 5.52 -1.70 11.65
CA THR A 113 4.17 -2.27 11.82
C THR A 113 3.08 -1.21 11.71
N LEU A 114 3.35 0.01 12.19
CA LEU A 114 2.45 1.15 12.05
C LEU A 114 2.32 1.56 10.58
N LEU A 115 3.43 1.59 9.83
CA LEU A 115 3.41 1.88 8.40
C LEU A 115 2.68 0.79 7.61
N GLY A 116 2.88 -0.47 7.97
CA GLY A 116 2.12 -1.60 7.42
C GLY A 116 0.62 -1.43 7.63
N ALA A 117 0.22 -1.03 8.83
CA ALA A 117 -1.18 -0.76 9.15
C ALA A 117 -1.74 0.42 8.33
N ILE A 118 -1.00 1.53 8.21
CA ILE A 118 -1.42 2.67 7.40
C ILE A 118 -1.55 2.27 5.92
N ALA A 119 -0.55 1.57 5.38
CA ALA A 119 -0.57 1.09 4.00
C ALA A 119 -1.78 0.17 3.74
N GLY A 120 -2.02 -0.81 4.61
CA GLY A 120 -3.15 -1.73 4.51
C GLY A 120 -4.50 -1.01 4.61
N ALA A 121 -4.64 -0.05 5.52
CA ALA A 121 -5.84 0.77 5.64
C ALA A 121 -6.09 1.60 4.36
N VAL A 122 -5.07 2.27 3.83
CA VAL A 122 -5.16 3.06 2.61
C VAL A 122 -5.52 2.19 1.40
N THR A 123 -4.92 1.01 1.26
CA THR A 123 -5.27 0.04 0.21
C THR A 123 -6.74 -0.34 0.31
N ALA A 124 -7.19 -0.77 1.49
CA ALA A 124 -8.55 -1.25 1.69
C ALA A 124 -9.61 -0.14 1.48
N LEU A 125 -9.35 1.07 1.96
CA LEU A 125 -10.22 2.23 1.75
C LEU A 125 -10.28 2.67 0.28
N THR A 126 -9.14 2.63 -0.43
CA THR A 126 -9.08 2.97 -1.86
C THR A 126 -9.83 1.95 -2.69
N TRP A 127 -9.72 0.67 -2.34
CA TRP A 127 -10.49 -0.40 -2.96
C TRP A 127 -12.00 -0.20 -2.75
N TRP A 128 -12.40 0.04 -1.49
CA TRP A 128 -13.79 0.32 -1.13
C TRP A 128 -14.39 1.47 -1.94
N ARG A 129 -13.70 2.63 -1.96
CA ARG A 129 -14.13 3.82 -2.71
C ARG A 129 -14.19 3.59 -4.21
N SER A 130 -13.26 2.82 -4.77
CA SER A 130 -13.27 2.51 -6.20
C SER A 130 -14.48 1.65 -6.54
N ARG A 131 -14.88 0.75 -5.65
CA ARG A 131 -15.99 -0.18 -5.87
C ARG A 131 -17.36 0.46 -5.63
N SER A 132 -17.52 1.28 -4.59
CA SER A 132 -18.79 1.98 -4.32
C SER A 132 -19.22 2.86 -5.51
N ARG A 133 -18.25 3.51 -6.17
CA ARG A 133 -18.50 4.29 -7.40
C ARG A 133 -19.07 3.48 -8.56
N TYR A 134 -18.77 2.18 -8.66
CA TYR A 134 -19.35 1.31 -9.69
C TYR A 134 -20.69 0.71 -9.28
N GLY A 135 -20.90 0.45 -7.98
CA GLY A 135 -22.18 -0.06 -7.45
C GLY A 135 -23.33 0.94 -7.63
N ASP A 136 -23.07 2.23 -7.42
CA ASP A 136 -24.06 3.30 -7.58
C ASP A 136 -24.44 3.55 -9.06
N ALA A 137 -23.53 3.25 -9.99
CA ALA A 137 -23.77 3.44 -11.42
C ALA A 137 -24.70 2.35 -12.00
N SER A 138 -24.72 1.15 -11.44
CA SER A 138 -25.64 0.07 -11.86
C SER A 138 -27.01 0.15 -11.17
N GLY A 139 -27.14 0.82 -10.02
CA GLY A 139 -28.41 0.99 -9.31
C GLY A 139 -29.37 2.01 -9.92
N LYS A 140 -28.87 2.97 -10.72
CA LYS A 140 -29.71 4.02 -11.34
C LYS A 140 -30.44 3.62 -12.64
N ARG A 141 -30.27 2.39 -13.15
CA ARG A 141 -30.92 1.94 -14.40
C ARG A 141 -32.22 1.16 -14.23
N LEU A 142 -32.66 0.83 -13.02
CA LEU A 142 -33.84 -0.01 -12.80
C LEU A 142 -35.04 0.71 -12.12
N SER A 143 -34.98 2.04 -11.95
CA SER A 143 -36.08 2.84 -11.37
C SER A 143 -36.76 3.75 -12.40
N LYS A 144 -36.82 3.33 -13.66
CA LYS A 144 -37.64 3.97 -14.69
C LYS A 144 -38.47 2.92 -15.43
N HIS A 145 -39.38 2.26 -14.73
CA HIS A 145 -40.55 1.62 -15.32
C HIS A 145 -41.70 1.71 -14.33
#